data_AF-A0A560CVR5-F1
#
_entry.id   AF-A0A560CVR5-F1
#
_cell.length_a   1.000
_cell.length_b   1.000
_cell.length_c   1.000
_cell.angle_alpha   90.00
_cell.angle_beta   90.00
_cell.angle_gamma   90.00
#
_symmetry.space_group_name_H-M   'P 1'
#
loop_
_entity.id
_entity.type
_entity.pdbx_description
1 polymer ?
#
loop_
_entity_poly.entity_id
_entity_poly.type
_entity_poly.pdbx_seq_one_letter_code
_entity_poly.pdbx_strand_id
1 'polypeptide(L)'
;MSYDRPDYLLLAGGIGITPIYTMALALKQAGANFRLLYAARTRRDLAFADELATSIGERLQLFVSEEGQRIDIGGEIAQLDARGELYVCGPFGMLEAAKQLWSQSGRPAAHLRYETFGNAGRLAGAPFKIRVPRLGLEIDVPVNRSMLEALEDAGVDMIFGCRRGECGLCVLPILEASAEVDHRDVFFSIEERAMNSRICTCVSRAASGFLTIDTPDRTPNQRLSQRLSVQAGGLHKIRE
;
A
#
# COMPACT_ATOMS: atom_id res chain seq x y z
N MET A 1 12.12 -8.60 -13.34
CA MET A 1 13.08 -7.52 -13.62
C MET A 1 13.58 -7.74 -15.04
N SER A 2 13.51 -6.71 -15.89
CA SER A 2 14.22 -6.70 -17.18
C SER A 2 15.72 -6.64 -16.87
N TYR A 3 16.57 -7.37 -17.59
CA TYR A 3 18.04 -7.30 -17.42
C TYR A 3 18.72 -6.60 -18.61
N ASP A 4 17.94 -6.03 -19.53
CA ASP A 4 18.37 -5.41 -20.78
C ASP A 4 18.40 -3.87 -20.73
N ARG A 5 18.13 -3.26 -19.56
CA ARG A 5 18.22 -1.81 -19.38
C ARG A 5 19.65 -1.36 -19.12
N PRO A 6 20.01 -0.15 -19.58
CA PRO A 6 21.35 0.39 -19.41
C PRO A 6 21.65 0.81 -17.97
N ASP A 7 20.64 1.09 -17.15
CA ASP A 7 20.81 1.60 -15.78
C ASP A 7 19.58 1.30 -14.91
N TYR A 8 19.81 1.05 -13.61
CA TYR A 8 18.76 0.78 -12.63
C TYR A 8 18.98 1.61 -11.36
N LEU A 9 17.91 2.26 -10.88
CA LEU A 9 17.89 2.91 -9.58
C LEU A 9 17.00 2.10 -8.63
N LEU A 10 17.57 1.65 -7.52
CA LEU A 10 16.85 0.96 -6.45
C LEU A 10 16.68 1.90 -5.26
N LEU A 11 15.45 2.11 -4.80
CA LEU A 11 15.13 2.86 -3.60
C LEU A 11 14.51 1.94 -2.55
N ALA A 12 15.12 1.89 -1.38
CA ALA A 12 14.63 1.14 -0.24
C ALA A 12 14.34 2.06 0.96
N GLY A 13 13.23 1.84 1.64
CA GLY A 13 12.87 2.50 2.89
C GLY A 13 12.54 1.50 3.99
N GLY A 14 13.32 1.49 5.08
CA GLY A 14 13.12 0.56 6.21
C GLY A 14 13.07 -0.90 5.76
N ILE A 15 11.98 -1.62 6.09
CA ILE A 15 11.82 -3.05 5.74
C ILE A 15 11.64 -3.31 4.24
N GLY A 16 11.34 -2.26 3.45
CA GLY A 16 11.32 -2.33 1.99
C GLY A 16 12.66 -2.74 1.37
N ILE A 17 13.74 -2.78 2.18
CA ILE A 17 15.01 -3.40 1.78
C ILE A 17 14.89 -4.88 1.42
N THR A 18 13.91 -5.61 1.95
CA THR A 18 13.83 -7.07 1.78
C THR A 18 13.71 -7.52 0.31
N PRO A 19 12.76 -7.04 -0.52
CA PRO A 19 12.76 -7.35 -1.95
C PRO A 19 13.97 -6.71 -2.64
N ILE A 20 14.28 -5.46 -2.31
CA ILE A 20 15.33 -4.67 -2.98
C ILE A 20 16.73 -5.29 -2.82
N TYR A 21 17.02 -5.91 -1.67
CA TYR A 21 18.26 -6.63 -1.39
C TYR A 21 18.50 -7.72 -2.44
N THR A 22 17.49 -8.57 -2.66
CA THR A 22 17.60 -9.66 -3.65
C THR A 22 17.74 -9.13 -5.08
N MET A 23 17.09 -8.00 -5.40
CA MET A 23 17.21 -7.35 -6.70
C MET A 23 18.62 -6.79 -6.92
N ALA A 24 19.19 -6.15 -5.91
CA ALA A 24 20.57 -5.63 -5.96
C ALA A 24 21.59 -6.75 -6.20
N LEU A 25 21.43 -7.89 -5.51
CA LEU A 25 22.30 -9.04 -5.73
C LEU A 25 22.13 -9.65 -7.13
N ALA A 26 20.90 -9.74 -7.62
CA ALA A 26 20.62 -10.24 -8.97
C ALA A 26 21.19 -9.32 -10.06
N LEU A 27 21.06 -7.99 -9.92
CA LEU A 27 21.66 -7.01 -10.83
C LEU A 27 23.19 -7.09 -10.81
N LYS A 28 23.79 -7.23 -9.62
CA LYS A 28 25.24 -7.45 -9.49
C LYS A 28 25.66 -8.73 -10.23
N GLN A 29 24.95 -9.83 -10.03
CA GLN A 29 25.25 -11.11 -10.68
C GLN A 29 25.12 -11.02 -12.22
N ALA A 30 24.16 -10.24 -12.72
CA ALA A 30 23.98 -9.98 -14.14
C ALA A 30 25.00 -8.98 -14.72
N GLY A 31 25.87 -8.38 -13.90
CA GLY A 31 26.82 -7.34 -14.34
C GLY A 31 26.16 -6.03 -14.76
N ALA A 32 24.92 -5.78 -14.32
CA ALA A 32 24.18 -4.57 -14.65
C ALA A 32 24.74 -3.34 -13.93
N ASN A 33 24.57 -2.16 -14.54
CA ASN A 33 24.85 -0.89 -13.89
C ASN A 33 23.65 -0.49 -13.01
N PHE A 34 23.89 -0.22 -11.72
CA PHE A 34 22.82 0.19 -10.82
C PHE A 34 23.34 0.96 -9.60
N ARG A 35 22.42 1.69 -8.95
CA ARG A 35 22.63 2.33 -7.64
C ARG A 35 21.52 1.92 -6.69
N LEU A 36 21.85 1.74 -5.42
CA LEU A 36 20.92 1.44 -4.33
C LEU A 36 20.97 2.56 -3.29
N LEU A 37 19.87 3.28 -3.13
CA LEU A 37 19.70 4.29 -2.08
C LEU A 37 18.79 3.70 -1.00
N TYR A 38 19.34 3.49 0.19
CA TYR A 38 18.66 2.85 1.30
C TYR A 38 18.50 3.81 2.48
N ALA A 39 17.26 4.20 2.74
CA ALA A 39 16.92 5.06 3.85
C ALA A 39 16.29 4.30 5.02
N ALA A 40 16.62 4.69 6.24
CA ALA A 40 15.93 4.27 7.44
C ALA A 40 15.87 5.38 8.49
N ARG A 41 15.12 5.14 9.58
CA ARG A 41 14.96 6.16 10.63
C ARG A 41 16.24 6.34 11.41
N THR A 42 16.73 5.25 11.97
CA THR A 42 17.97 5.15 12.73
C THR A 42 18.97 4.24 12.01
N ARG A 43 20.26 4.28 12.40
CA ARG A 43 21.25 3.32 11.88
C ARG A 43 20.90 1.86 12.20
N ARG A 44 20.23 1.60 13.33
CA ARG A 44 19.83 0.25 13.75
C ARG A 44 18.73 -0.33 12.87
N ASP A 45 17.97 0.52 12.18
CA ASP A 45 16.90 0.11 11.28
C ASP A 45 17.40 -0.25 9.87
N LEU A 46 18.70 -0.07 9.60
CA LEU A 46 19.34 -0.40 8.32
C LEU A 46 19.67 -1.91 8.27
N ALA A 47 18.65 -2.74 8.18
CA ALA A 47 18.80 -4.17 8.00
C ALA A 47 19.62 -4.48 6.73
N PHE A 48 20.53 -5.45 6.84
CA PHE A 48 21.43 -5.89 5.77
C PHE A 48 22.47 -4.87 5.26
N ALA A 49 22.68 -3.74 5.96
CA ALA A 49 23.60 -2.70 5.50
C ALA A 49 25.04 -3.19 5.32
N ASP A 50 25.58 -3.93 6.29
CA ASP A 50 26.96 -4.42 6.24
C ASP A 50 27.16 -5.46 5.12
N GLU A 51 26.18 -6.35 4.93
CA GLU A 51 26.21 -7.36 3.87
C GLU A 51 26.07 -6.70 2.49
N LEU A 52 25.24 -5.67 2.36
CA LEU A 52 25.12 -4.88 1.14
C LEU A 52 26.40 -4.09 0.86
N ALA A 53 26.98 -3.44 1.87
CA ALA A 53 28.24 -2.71 1.70
C ALA A 53 29.35 -3.65 1.20
N THR A 54 29.45 -4.85 1.78
CA THR A 54 30.38 -5.89 1.33
C THR A 54 30.05 -6.38 -0.09
N SER A 55 28.77 -6.55 -0.40
CA SER A 55 28.34 -7.16 -1.65
C SER A 55 28.39 -6.20 -2.84
N ILE A 56 27.88 -4.98 -2.70
CA ILE A 56 27.69 -4.06 -3.84
C ILE A 56 28.57 -2.81 -3.77
N GLY A 57 29.30 -2.60 -2.66
CA GLY A 57 30.31 -1.56 -2.51
C GLY A 57 29.74 -0.16 -2.71
N GLU A 58 30.43 0.64 -3.50
CA GLU A 58 30.09 2.05 -3.80
C GLU A 58 28.71 2.23 -4.48
N ARG A 59 28.07 1.14 -4.94
CA ARG A 59 26.69 1.19 -5.45
C ARG A 59 25.66 1.42 -4.33
N LEU A 60 26.03 1.18 -3.06
CA LEU A 60 25.17 1.42 -1.90
C LEU A 60 25.37 2.84 -1.35
N GLN A 61 24.27 3.55 -1.13
CA GLN A 61 24.25 4.79 -0.36
C GLN A 61 23.21 4.68 0.76
N LEU A 62 23.60 5.07 1.97
CA LEU A 62 22.77 4.97 3.17
C LEU A 62 22.30 6.36 3.61
N PHE A 63 21.04 6.45 4.02
CA PHE A 63 20.42 7.69 4.47
C PHE A 63 19.72 7.48 5.81
N VAL A 64 20.17 8.15 6.86
CA VAL A 64 19.60 8.06 8.21
C VAL A 64 18.81 9.32 8.53
N SER A 65 17.50 9.18 8.68
CA SER A 65 16.64 10.36 8.77
C SER A 65 16.82 11.16 10.07
N GLU A 66 17.17 10.51 11.18
CA GLU A 66 17.49 11.17 12.46
C GLU A 66 18.79 11.97 12.41
N GLU A 67 19.68 11.66 11.46
CA GLU A 67 20.92 12.40 11.19
C GLU A 67 20.69 13.56 10.20
N GLY A 68 19.43 13.86 9.89
CA GLY A 68 19.07 14.92 8.94
C GLY A 68 19.26 14.54 7.46
N GLN A 69 19.64 13.29 7.15
CA GLN A 69 19.86 12.84 5.78
C GLN A 69 18.54 12.51 5.08
N ARG A 70 18.42 12.88 3.80
CA ARG A 70 17.26 12.59 2.96
C ARG A 70 17.75 12.24 1.55
N ILE A 71 17.02 11.35 0.88
CA ILE A 71 17.25 11.04 -0.52
C ILE A 71 16.66 12.17 -1.36
N ASP A 72 17.45 12.77 -2.25
CA ASP A 72 16.94 13.64 -3.31
C ASP A 72 16.41 12.79 -4.47
N ILE A 73 15.20 12.26 -4.33
CA ILE A 73 14.61 11.37 -5.33
C ILE A 73 14.54 12.03 -6.71
N GLY A 74 14.30 13.35 -6.77
CA GLY A 74 14.20 14.09 -8.02
C GLY A 74 15.54 14.18 -8.74
N GLY A 75 16.60 14.56 -8.02
CA GLY A 75 17.96 14.58 -8.55
C GLY A 75 18.43 13.19 -9.01
N GLU A 76 18.06 12.15 -8.28
CA GLU A 76 18.43 10.77 -8.59
C GLU A 76 17.72 10.23 -9.84
N ILE A 77 16.44 10.58 -10.04
CA ILE A 77 15.69 10.32 -11.28
C ILE A 77 16.28 11.12 -12.45
N ALA A 78 16.75 12.34 -12.23
CA ALA A 78 17.35 13.17 -13.28
C ALA A 78 18.70 12.60 -13.78
N GLN A 79 19.47 11.95 -12.91
CA GLN A 79 20.75 11.30 -13.27
C GLN A 79 20.58 9.94 -13.95
N LEU A 80 19.44 9.26 -13.78
CA LEU A 80 19.17 7.95 -14.36
C LEU A 80 19.17 8.01 -15.90
N ASP A 81 19.70 7.00 -16.58
CA ASP A 81 19.60 6.90 -18.05
C ASP A 81 18.14 7.03 -18.53
N ALA A 82 17.90 7.64 -19.70
CA ALA A 82 16.54 7.85 -20.23
C ALA A 82 15.74 6.54 -20.41
N ARG A 83 16.42 5.42 -20.65
CA ARG A 83 15.85 4.07 -20.77
C ARG A 83 15.99 3.25 -19.48
N GLY A 84 16.51 3.84 -18.41
CA GLY A 84 16.67 3.21 -17.11
C GLY A 84 15.34 2.96 -16.39
N GLU A 85 15.39 2.08 -15.39
CA GLU A 85 14.25 1.70 -14.56
C GLU A 85 14.46 2.11 -13.10
N LEU A 86 13.37 2.49 -12.43
CA LEU A 86 13.33 2.79 -11.01
C LEU A 86 12.50 1.74 -10.28
N TYR A 87 13.08 1.11 -9.27
CA TYR A 87 12.41 0.19 -8.37
C TYR A 87 12.33 0.79 -6.96
N VAL A 88 11.12 0.87 -6.40
CA VAL A 88 10.89 1.52 -5.09
C VAL A 88 10.13 0.59 -4.16
N CYS A 89 10.67 0.37 -2.97
CA CYS A 89 9.92 -0.25 -1.89
C CYS A 89 10.21 0.45 -0.57
N GLY A 90 9.20 1.03 0.06
CA GLY A 90 9.37 1.80 1.28
C GLY A 90 8.06 2.41 1.81
N PRO A 91 8.14 3.31 2.80
CA PRO A 91 6.97 3.97 3.38
C PRO A 91 6.15 4.74 2.33
N PHE A 92 4.84 4.88 2.57
CA PHE A 92 3.90 5.54 1.66
C PHE A 92 4.40 6.88 1.12
N GLY A 93 4.91 7.75 2.00
CA GLY A 93 5.42 9.06 1.60
C GLY A 93 6.59 9.01 0.61
N MET A 94 7.48 8.01 0.74
CA MET A 94 8.57 7.79 -0.21
C MET A 94 8.02 7.32 -1.55
N LEU A 95 7.06 6.38 -1.54
CA LEU A 95 6.47 5.85 -2.75
C LEU A 95 5.70 6.93 -3.55
N GLU A 96 4.85 7.70 -2.87
CA GLU A 96 4.08 8.76 -3.53
C GLU A 96 5.00 9.86 -4.07
N ALA A 97 6.05 10.24 -3.33
CA ALA A 97 7.07 11.16 -3.84
C ALA A 97 7.75 10.63 -5.10
N ALA A 98 8.16 9.35 -5.10
CA ALA A 98 8.76 8.72 -6.28
C ALA A 98 7.80 8.66 -7.47
N LYS A 99 6.53 8.30 -7.27
CA LYS A 99 5.49 8.28 -8.32
C LYS A 99 5.28 9.67 -8.92
N GLN A 100 5.14 10.69 -8.06
CA GLN A 100 4.92 12.06 -8.48
C GLN A 100 6.11 12.59 -9.29
N LEU A 101 7.33 12.46 -8.76
CA LEU A 101 8.55 12.93 -9.43
C LEU A 101 8.82 12.17 -10.73
N TRP A 102 8.53 10.86 -10.76
CA TRP A 102 8.63 10.07 -11.99
C TRP A 102 7.66 10.57 -13.05
N SER A 103 6.39 10.81 -12.69
CA SER A 103 5.40 11.36 -13.62
C SER A 103 5.81 12.73 -14.15
N GLN A 104 6.35 13.59 -13.29
CA GLN A 104 6.83 14.94 -13.68
C GLN A 104 8.05 14.88 -14.61
N SER A 105 8.87 13.83 -14.52
CA SER A 105 10.02 13.65 -15.41
C SER A 105 9.65 13.25 -16.85
N GLY A 106 8.38 12.95 -17.13
CA GLY A 106 7.91 12.54 -18.46
C GLY A 106 8.38 11.15 -18.91
N ARG A 107 8.97 10.37 -18.00
CA ARG A 107 9.44 9.01 -18.27
C ARG A 107 8.27 8.03 -18.42
N PRO A 108 8.44 6.93 -19.19
CA PRO A 108 7.39 5.92 -19.32
C PRO A 108 6.98 5.35 -17.95
N ALA A 109 5.68 5.27 -17.67
CA ALA A 109 5.18 4.72 -16.42
C ALA A 109 5.61 3.26 -16.19
N ALA A 110 5.77 2.47 -17.27
CA ALA A 110 6.21 1.08 -17.21
C ALA A 110 7.64 0.86 -16.68
N HIS A 111 8.45 1.92 -16.63
CA HIS A 111 9.82 1.90 -16.14
C HIS A 111 9.92 2.25 -14.65
N LEU A 112 8.82 2.65 -14.02
CA LEU A 112 8.67 2.72 -12.58
C LEU A 112 8.02 1.44 -12.07
N ARG A 113 8.68 0.76 -11.14
CA ARG A 113 8.21 -0.45 -10.47
C ARG A 113 8.22 -0.21 -8.97
N TYR A 114 7.19 -0.67 -8.28
CA TYR A 114 7.11 -0.46 -6.84
C TYR A 114 6.31 -1.55 -6.14
N GLU A 115 6.55 -1.67 -4.83
CA GLU A 115 5.84 -2.57 -3.92
C GLU A 115 5.56 -1.85 -2.59
N THR A 116 4.46 -2.19 -1.93
CA THR A 116 4.11 -1.65 -0.60
C THR A 116 4.02 -2.72 0.48
N PHE A 117 4.60 -2.44 1.64
CA PHE A 117 4.44 -3.23 2.86
C PHE A 117 3.44 -2.56 3.80
N GLY A 118 2.18 -2.48 3.36
CA GLY A 118 1.08 -1.94 4.14
C GLY A 118 1.09 -0.42 4.24
N ASN A 119 -0.10 0.18 4.15
CA ASN A 119 -0.23 1.62 4.00
C ASN A 119 -0.82 2.25 5.27
N ALA A 120 0.05 2.81 6.12
CA ALA A 120 -0.37 3.79 7.10
C ALA A 120 -0.74 5.07 6.32
N GLY A 121 -2.04 5.31 6.16
CA GLY A 121 -2.54 6.46 5.40
C GLY A 121 -2.13 7.80 5.99
N ARG A 122 -2.57 8.88 5.35
CA ARG A 122 -2.17 10.23 5.75
C ARG A 122 -2.79 10.66 7.08
N LEU A 123 -3.99 10.14 7.39
CA LEU A 123 -4.74 10.50 8.59
C LEU A 123 -4.56 9.46 9.70
N ALA A 124 -4.60 9.91 10.96
CA ALA A 124 -4.77 9.00 12.09
C ALA A 124 -6.11 8.27 11.93
N GLY A 125 -6.12 6.96 12.17
CA GLY A 125 -7.34 6.16 12.01
C GLY A 125 -8.42 6.63 12.99
N ALA A 126 -9.60 6.96 12.48
CA ALA A 126 -10.81 7.18 13.27
C ALA A 126 -11.81 6.03 13.06
N PRO A 127 -12.70 5.77 14.03
CA PRO A 127 -13.85 4.91 13.78
C PRO A 127 -14.85 5.61 12.86
N PHE A 128 -15.55 4.82 12.04
CA PHE A 128 -16.60 5.30 11.14
C PHE A 128 -17.59 4.18 10.83
N LYS A 129 -18.70 4.50 10.19
CA LYS A 129 -19.73 3.53 9.81
C LYS A 129 -19.75 3.25 8.32
N ILE A 130 -20.10 2.03 7.95
CA ILE A 130 -20.42 1.63 6.59
C ILE A 130 -21.90 1.34 6.47
N ARG A 131 -22.54 1.89 5.44
CA ARG A 131 -23.90 1.55 5.04
C ARG A 131 -23.86 0.75 3.75
N VAL A 132 -24.58 -0.37 3.73
CA VAL A 132 -24.80 -1.18 2.52
C VAL A 132 -26.31 -1.28 2.30
N PRO A 133 -26.94 -0.29 1.63
CA PRO A 133 -28.40 -0.19 1.55
C PRO A 133 -29.07 -1.43 0.97
N ARG A 134 -28.44 -2.06 -0.04
CA ARG A 134 -28.98 -3.26 -0.67
C ARG A 134 -29.13 -4.45 0.29
N LEU A 135 -28.23 -4.55 1.27
CA LEU A 135 -28.25 -5.59 2.29
C LEU A 135 -28.99 -5.13 3.56
N GLY A 136 -29.36 -3.85 3.65
CA GLY A 136 -29.95 -3.26 4.85
C GLY A 136 -28.99 -3.25 6.05
N LEU A 137 -27.68 -3.20 5.79
CA LEU A 137 -26.65 -3.26 6.83
C LEU A 137 -26.10 -1.86 7.16
N GLU A 138 -25.87 -1.64 8.43
CA GLU A 138 -25.00 -0.58 8.95
C GLU A 138 -23.96 -1.21 9.87
N ILE A 139 -22.67 -1.00 9.58
CA ILE A 139 -21.54 -1.73 10.18
C ILE A 139 -20.55 -0.72 10.75
N ASP A 140 -20.14 -0.91 12.00
CA ASP A 140 -19.08 -0.11 12.62
C ASP A 140 -17.69 -0.60 12.20
N VAL A 141 -16.84 0.33 11.77
CA VAL A 141 -15.43 0.07 11.44
C VAL A 141 -14.55 0.69 12.53
N PRO A 142 -13.99 -0.10 13.46
CA PRO A 142 -13.14 0.44 14.51
C PRO A 142 -11.77 0.87 13.96
N VAL A 143 -11.00 1.61 14.76
CA VAL A 143 -9.68 2.15 14.37
C VAL A 143 -8.70 1.06 13.95
N ASN A 144 -8.75 -0.09 14.62
CA ASN A 144 -7.81 -1.20 14.49
C ASN A 144 -8.26 -2.31 13.52
N ARG A 145 -9.33 -2.09 12.74
CA ARG A 145 -9.76 -3.00 11.68
C ARG A 145 -9.97 -2.28 10.37
N SER A 146 -9.75 -2.98 9.27
CA SER A 146 -10.09 -2.51 7.93
C SER A 146 -11.60 -2.55 7.68
N MET A 147 -12.05 -1.81 6.66
CA MET A 147 -13.43 -1.88 6.19
C MET A 147 -13.77 -3.27 5.67
N LEU A 148 -12.82 -3.92 4.97
CA LEU A 148 -12.94 -5.28 4.47
C LEU A 148 -13.23 -6.27 5.60
N GLU A 149 -12.44 -6.27 6.67
CA GLU A 149 -12.64 -7.18 7.80
C GLU A 149 -14.01 -6.97 8.46
N ALA A 150 -14.43 -5.71 8.64
CA ALA A 150 -15.75 -5.41 9.20
C ALA A 150 -16.91 -5.91 8.31
N LEU A 151 -16.76 -5.84 6.99
CA LEU A 151 -17.72 -6.39 6.02
C LEU A 151 -17.74 -7.93 6.06
N GLU A 152 -16.57 -8.58 6.10
CA GLU A 152 -16.45 -10.04 6.24
C GLU A 152 -17.09 -10.54 7.55
N ASP A 153 -16.81 -9.87 8.66
CA ASP A 153 -17.38 -10.18 9.98
C ASP A 153 -18.90 -10.04 9.99
N ALA A 154 -19.44 -9.05 9.27
CA ALA A 154 -20.88 -8.87 9.08
C ALA A 154 -21.52 -9.90 8.13
N GLY A 155 -20.71 -10.81 7.56
CA GLY A 155 -21.15 -11.88 6.68
C GLY A 155 -21.37 -11.48 5.23
N VAL A 156 -20.88 -10.30 4.82
CA VAL A 156 -20.94 -9.83 3.43
C VAL A 156 -19.92 -10.61 2.59
N ASP A 157 -20.35 -11.13 1.45
CA ASP A 157 -19.45 -11.83 0.53
C ASP A 157 -18.56 -10.83 -0.23
N MET A 158 -17.26 -10.88 0.04
CA MET A 158 -16.27 -9.91 -0.43
C MET A 158 -15.24 -10.58 -1.33
N ILE A 159 -14.95 -9.94 -2.48
CA ILE A 159 -13.84 -10.33 -3.35
C ILE A 159 -12.58 -9.58 -2.88
N PHE A 160 -11.51 -10.30 -2.54
CA PHE A 160 -10.24 -9.70 -2.14
C PHE A 160 -9.06 -10.64 -2.42
N GLY A 161 -7.83 -10.11 -2.28
CA GLY A 161 -6.60 -10.90 -2.45
C GLY A 161 -5.47 -10.37 -1.58
N CYS A 162 -4.80 -9.29 -2.02
CA CYS A 162 -3.56 -8.83 -1.39
C CYS A 162 -3.71 -8.28 0.04
N ARG A 163 -4.88 -7.73 0.41
CA ARG A 163 -5.13 -6.97 1.66
C ARG A 163 -4.15 -5.81 1.93
N ARG A 164 -3.50 -5.29 0.88
CA ARG A 164 -2.48 -4.23 0.95
C ARG A 164 -2.79 -3.00 0.09
N GLY A 165 -3.94 -3.00 -0.60
CA GLY A 165 -4.32 -1.89 -1.49
C GLY A 165 -3.61 -1.88 -2.84
N GLU A 166 -3.17 -3.05 -3.33
CA GLU A 166 -2.36 -3.15 -4.55
C GLU A 166 -3.13 -3.80 -5.72
N CYS A 167 -3.91 -4.84 -5.46
CA CYS A 167 -4.51 -5.66 -6.52
C CYS A 167 -5.87 -5.17 -7.04
N GLY A 168 -6.51 -4.20 -6.37
CA GLY A 168 -7.84 -3.68 -6.77
C GLY A 168 -9.04 -4.63 -6.59
N LEU A 169 -8.84 -5.91 -6.23
CA LEU A 169 -9.94 -6.88 -6.08
C LEU A 169 -11.03 -6.48 -5.07
N CYS A 170 -10.65 -5.77 -3.99
CA CYS A 170 -11.55 -5.33 -2.92
C CYS A 170 -12.20 -3.97 -3.18
N VAL A 171 -12.20 -3.49 -4.43
CA VAL A 171 -12.75 -2.19 -4.81
C VAL A 171 -14.26 -2.24 -4.80
N LEU A 172 -14.88 -1.30 -4.09
CA LEU A 172 -16.32 -1.06 -4.11
C LEU A 172 -16.62 0.39 -4.52
N PRO A 173 -17.76 0.66 -5.19
CA PRO A 173 -18.21 2.01 -5.44
C PRO A 173 -18.65 2.71 -4.13
N ILE A 174 -18.35 4.00 -4.05
CA ILE A 174 -18.88 4.90 -3.03
C ILE A 174 -20.16 5.52 -3.58
N LEU A 175 -21.27 5.37 -2.86
CA LEU A 175 -22.57 5.98 -3.17
C LEU A 175 -22.74 7.32 -2.46
N GLU A 176 -22.20 7.44 -1.24
CA GLU A 176 -22.28 8.65 -0.42
C GLU A 176 -21.12 8.64 0.58
N ALA A 177 -20.57 9.82 0.88
CA ALA A 177 -19.56 9.99 1.92
C ALA A 177 -19.90 11.22 2.77
N SER A 178 -19.98 11.04 4.10
CA SER A 178 -20.23 12.15 5.02
C SER A 178 -18.95 12.86 5.47
N ALA A 179 -17.78 12.37 5.05
CA ALA A 179 -16.46 12.86 5.43
C ALA A 179 -15.44 12.58 4.32
N GLU A 180 -14.24 13.15 4.46
CA GLU A 180 -13.12 12.89 3.55
C GLU A 180 -12.77 11.40 3.49
N VAL A 181 -12.59 10.89 2.28
CA VAL A 181 -12.09 9.53 2.03
C VAL A 181 -10.57 9.55 2.08
N ASP A 182 -10.01 8.82 3.05
CA ASP A 182 -8.59 8.59 3.18
C ASP A 182 -8.19 7.39 2.32
N HIS A 183 -7.86 7.67 1.06
CA HIS A 183 -7.35 6.67 0.13
C HIS A 183 -5.95 6.22 0.55
N ARG A 184 -5.85 4.94 0.92
CA ARG A 184 -4.60 4.31 1.34
C ARG A 184 -4.14 3.22 0.39
N ASP A 185 -4.81 3.03 -0.74
CA ASP A 185 -4.34 2.11 -1.78
C ASP A 185 -3.24 2.74 -2.62
N VAL A 186 -2.51 1.91 -3.36
CA VAL A 186 -1.61 2.31 -4.45
C VAL A 186 -2.12 1.87 -5.81
N PHE A 187 -3.34 1.34 -5.84
CA PHE A 187 -4.02 0.86 -7.03
C PHE A 187 -4.56 2.01 -7.88
N PHE A 188 -5.22 2.99 -7.28
CA PHE A 188 -5.78 4.13 -7.99
C PHE A 188 -4.71 5.19 -8.31
N SER A 189 -4.86 5.82 -9.46
CA SER A 189 -4.14 7.05 -9.80
C SER A 189 -4.56 8.21 -8.88
N ILE A 190 -3.81 9.31 -8.92
CA ILE A 190 -4.15 10.52 -8.15
C ILE A 190 -5.49 11.08 -8.61
N GLU A 191 -5.73 11.09 -9.92
CA GLU A 191 -6.97 11.53 -10.55
C GLU A 191 -8.14 10.62 -10.14
N GLU A 192 -7.93 9.30 -10.11
CA GLU A 192 -8.94 8.33 -9.69
C GLU A 192 -9.33 8.48 -8.23
N ARG A 193 -8.36 8.68 -7.34
CA ARG A 193 -8.63 8.97 -5.92
C ARG A 193 -9.40 10.29 -5.77
N ALA A 194 -9.06 11.31 -6.54
CA ALA A 194 -9.73 12.61 -6.50
C ALA A 194 -11.22 12.54 -6.90
N MET A 195 -11.61 11.57 -7.75
CA MET A 195 -13.01 11.36 -8.11
C MET A 195 -13.87 10.83 -6.96
N ASN A 196 -13.29 10.21 -5.93
CA ASN A 196 -14.00 9.65 -4.77
C ASN A 196 -15.22 8.76 -5.11
N SER A 197 -15.19 8.09 -6.27
CA SER A 197 -16.29 7.27 -6.75
C SER A 197 -16.17 5.80 -6.35
N ARG A 198 -14.97 5.37 -5.93
CA ARG A 198 -14.64 3.98 -5.58
C ARG A 198 -13.61 3.96 -4.46
N ILE A 199 -13.52 2.84 -3.74
CA ILE A 199 -12.62 2.70 -2.60
C ILE A 199 -12.07 1.28 -2.46
N CYS A 200 -10.79 1.15 -2.12
CA CYS A 200 -10.19 -0.12 -1.72
C CYS A 200 -10.47 -0.44 -0.25
N THR A 201 -11.44 -1.31 0.01
CA THR A 201 -11.91 -1.63 1.38
C THR A 201 -10.86 -2.25 2.32
N CYS A 202 -9.81 -2.89 1.79
CA CYS A 202 -8.79 -3.52 2.62
C CYS A 202 -7.85 -2.55 3.34
N VAL A 203 -7.73 -1.31 2.86
CA VAL A 203 -6.78 -0.32 3.42
C VAL A 203 -7.39 1.06 3.60
N SER A 204 -8.23 1.52 2.68
CA SER A 204 -8.75 2.89 2.70
C SER A 204 -9.84 3.08 3.76
N ARG A 205 -9.99 4.32 4.25
CA ARG A 205 -10.87 4.66 5.38
C ARG A 205 -11.66 5.94 5.11
N ALA A 206 -12.60 6.26 5.99
CA ALA A 206 -13.13 7.62 6.14
C ALA A 206 -12.45 8.33 7.31
N ALA A 207 -12.34 9.65 7.23
CA ALA A 207 -11.82 10.47 8.33
C ALA A 207 -12.73 10.44 9.58
N SER A 208 -14.04 10.26 9.41
CA SER A 208 -15.04 10.06 10.47
C SER A 208 -16.41 9.73 9.82
N GLY A 209 -17.49 9.72 10.60
CA GLY A 209 -18.85 9.69 10.05
C GLY A 209 -19.23 8.36 9.39
N PHE A 210 -19.80 8.40 8.19
CA PHE A 210 -20.19 7.22 7.43
C PHE A 210 -19.80 7.26 5.94
N LEU A 211 -19.61 6.07 5.36
CA LEU A 211 -19.60 5.84 3.92
C LEU A 211 -20.73 4.91 3.54
N THR A 212 -21.51 5.29 2.53
CA THR A 212 -22.46 4.39 1.88
C THR A 212 -21.77 3.79 0.67
N ILE A 213 -21.68 2.46 0.61
CA ILE A 213 -21.02 1.72 -0.47
C ILE A 213 -21.98 0.70 -1.08
N ASP A 214 -21.59 0.17 -2.23
CA ASP A 214 -22.31 -0.93 -2.85
C ASP A 214 -21.45 -2.18 -3.01
N THR A 215 -22.02 -3.37 -2.81
CA THR A 215 -21.29 -4.64 -2.89
C THR A 215 -21.81 -5.50 -4.05
N PRO A 216 -20.98 -6.40 -4.62
CA PRO A 216 -21.43 -7.38 -5.60
C PRO A 216 -22.26 -8.52 -4.97
N ASP A 217 -22.27 -8.65 -3.64
CA ASP A 217 -23.03 -9.66 -2.92
C ASP A 217 -24.54 -9.56 -3.27
N ARG A 218 -25.13 -10.71 -3.61
CA ARG A 218 -26.55 -10.88 -3.93
C ARG A 218 -27.22 -11.90 -3.00
N THR A 219 -26.55 -12.28 -1.92
CA THR A 219 -27.06 -13.26 -0.97
C THR A 219 -28.36 -12.73 -0.35
N PRO A 220 -29.45 -13.52 -0.36
CA PRO A 220 -30.70 -13.11 0.24
C PRO A 220 -30.52 -12.80 1.73
N ASN A 221 -31.11 -11.69 2.18
CA ASN A 221 -30.95 -11.13 3.53
C ASN A 221 -31.25 -12.15 4.66
N GLN A 222 -32.10 -13.15 4.39
CA GLN A 222 -32.43 -14.24 5.33
C GLN A 222 -31.25 -15.16 5.69
N ARG A 223 -30.23 -15.30 4.83
CA ARG A 223 -29.04 -16.11 5.16
C ARG A 223 -28.02 -15.30 5.99
N LEU A 224 -27.94 -13.99 5.78
CA LEU A 224 -27.09 -13.10 6.58
C LEU A 224 -27.59 -13.01 8.03
N SER A 225 -28.90 -12.88 8.24
CA SER A 225 -29.49 -12.87 9.58
C SER A 225 -29.27 -14.18 10.34
N GLN A 226 -29.27 -15.33 9.67
CA GLN A 226 -28.93 -16.64 10.24
C GLN A 226 -27.44 -16.76 10.60
N ARG A 227 -26.52 -16.21 9.78
CA ARG A 227 -25.07 -16.22 10.08
C ARG A 227 -24.71 -15.32 11.27
N LEU A 228 -25.28 -14.12 11.32
CA LEU A 228 -25.09 -13.17 12.44
C LEU A 228 -25.63 -13.73 13.76
N SER A 229 -26.77 -14.43 13.75
CA SER A 229 -27.32 -15.06 14.95
C SER A 229 -26.53 -16.29 15.43
N VAL A 230 -25.87 -17.02 14.52
CA VAL A 230 -24.93 -18.10 14.89
C VAL A 230 -23.64 -17.56 15.51
N GLN A 231 -23.08 -16.46 15.00
CA GLN A 231 -21.89 -15.82 15.61
C GLN A 231 -22.19 -15.22 16.99
N ALA A 232 -23.37 -14.60 17.19
CA ALA A 232 -23.78 -14.09 18.51
C ALA A 232 -24.01 -15.21 19.54
N GLY A 233 -24.45 -16.40 19.11
CA GLY A 233 -24.67 -17.56 19.97
C GLY A 233 -23.39 -18.31 20.42
N GLY A 234 -22.24 -18.05 19.78
CA GLY A 234 -20.97 -18.72 20.06
C GLY A 234 -20.24 -18.26 21.33
N LEU A 235 -20.60 -17.10 21.90
CA LEU A 235 -19.96 -16.53 23.09
C LEU A 235 -20.55 -17.02 24.44
N HIS A 236 -21.45 -18.00 24.44
CA HIS A 236 -22.12 -18.48 25.66
C HIS A 236 -21.81 -19.93 26.08
N LYS A 237 -20.83 -20.59 25.47
CA LYS A 237 -20.43 -21.96 25.86
C LYS A 237 -18.94 -22.10 26.19
N ILE A 238 -18.43 -21.31 27.14
CA ILE A 238 -17.25 -21.69 27.94
C ILE A 238 -17.45 -21.17 29.38
N ARG A 239 -18.30 -21.86 30.14
CA ARG A 239 -18.25 -21.91 31.61
C ARG A 239 -18.83 -23.25 32.02
N GLU A 240 -17.94 -24.21 32.22
CA GLU A 240 -17.95 -25.26 33.24
C GLU A 240 -16.58 -25.93 33.27
#